data_AF-A0A0S7BGD4-F1
#
_entry.id   AF-A0A0S7BGD4-F1
#
_cell.length_a   1.000
_cell.length_b   1.000
_cell.length_c   1.000
_cell.angle_alpha   90.00
_cell.angle_beta   90.00
_cell.angle_gamma   90.00
#
_symmetry.space_group_name_H-M   'P 1'
#
loop_
_entity.id
_entity.type
_entity.pdbx_description
1 polymer ?
#
loop_
_entity_poly.entity_id
_entity_poly.type
_entity_poly.pdbx_seq_one_letter_code
_entity_poly.pdbx_strand_id
1 'polypeptide(L)'
;MILINQKERVRFFKFAMVGVIGAVIDFGIFNLLSAAFNVPAVWASTTSFIAAVGSNFLWNRYWTYPDSRSKKISHQLTQFILVSLIGLAIRILMVALLEKPFINLADRFIPASFFLTPVTVGHNLLLALAVLVVMMWNFIANRYWTYNDVS
;
A
#
# COMPACT_ATOMS: atom_id res chain seq x y z
N MET A 1 8.78 18.48 -10.43
CA MET A 1 7.86 19.55 -9.99
C MET A 1 6.47 18.97 -9.61
N ILE A 2 6.43 17.93 -8.76
CA ILE A 2 5.19 17.17 -8.40
C ILE A 2 4.66 17.61 -7.02
N LEU A 3 5.55 18.09 -6.13
CA LEU A 3 5.20 18.50 -4.76
C LEU A 3 4.67 19.93 -4.64
N ILE A 4 4.67 20.72 -5.72
CA ILE A 4 4.28 22.14 -5.73
C ILE A 4 2.81 22.31 -6.15
N ASN A 5 2.24 21.35 -6.89
CA ASN A 5 0.87 21.46 -7.39
C ASN A 5 -0.14 20.97 -6.34
N GLN A 6 -0.94 21.90 -5.79
CA GLN A 6 -1.93 21.63 -4.73
C GLN A 6 -2.92 20.51 -5.12
N LYS A 7 -3.26 20.40 -6.42
CA LYS A 7 -4.17 19.36 -6.92
C LYS A 7 -3.58 17.95 -6.81
N GLU A 8 -2.30 17.78 -7.11
CA GLU A 8 -1.62 16.47 -7.03
C GLU A 8 -1.43 16.04 -5.57
N ARG A 9 -1.17 16.98 -4.66
CA ARG A 9 -1.14 16.70 -3.21
C ARG A 9 -2.49 16.19 -2.70
N VAL A 10 -3.59 16.83 -3.08
CA VAL A 10 -4.94 16.37 -2.69
C VAL A 10 -5.24 14.98 -3.25
N ARG A 11 -4.86 14.71 -4.51
CA ARG A 11 -4.99 13.37 -5.12
C ARG A 11 -4.17 12.32 -4.38
N PHE A 12 -2.95 12.67 -3.96
CA PHE A 12 -2.11 11.78 -3.14
C PHE A 12 -2.76 11.47 -1.78
N PHE A 13 -3.25 12.47 -1.06
CA PHE A 13 -3.92 12.24 0.24
C PHE A 13 -5.20 11.44 0.09
N LYS A 14 -6.00 11.69 -0.97
CA LYS A 14 -7.16 10.85 -1.29
C LYS A 14 -6.75 9.42 -1.57
N PHE A 15 -5.73 9.21 -2.41
CA PHE A 15 -5.20 7.87 -2.70
C PHE A 15 -4.74 7.14 -1.43
N ALA A 16 -3.98 7.83 -0.57
CA ALA A 16 -3.53 7.28 0.70
C ALA A 16 -4.70 6.92 1.62
N MET A 17 -5.70 7.80 1.71
CA MET A 17 -6.92 7.57 2.50
C MET A 17 -7.73 6.39 1.98
N VAL A 18 -7.85 6.25 0.65
CA VAL A 18 -8.45 5.07 0.04
C VAL A 18 -7.68 3.81 0.43
N GLY A 19 -6.35 3.82 0.32
CA GLY A 19 -5.51 2.70 0.76
C GLY A 19 -5.72 2.31 2.23
N VAL A 20 -5.86 3.29 3.12
CA VAL A 20 -6.19 3.06 4.54
C VAL A 20 -7.57 2.43 4.68
N ILE A 21 -8.58 2.92 3.97
CA ILE A 21 -9.94 2.35 3.97
C ILE A 21 -9.90 0.89 3.49
N GLY A 22 -9.17 0.61 2.40
CA GLY A 22 -9.00 -0.76 1.92
C GLY A 22 -8.33 -1.66 2.95
N ALA A 23 -7.29 -1.18 3.64
CA ALA A 23 -6.65 -1.94 4.71
C ALA A 23 -7.63 -2.21 5.87
N VAL A 24 -8.41 -1.21 6.30
CA VAL A 24 -9.43 -1.40 7.35
C VAL A 24 -10.47 -2.43 6.93
N ILE A 25 -10.90 -2.43 5.66
CA ILE A 25 -11.82 -3.44 5.11
C ILE A 25 -11.18 -4.82 5.11
N ASP A 26 -9.93 -4.93 4.69
CA ASP A 26 -9.18 -6.19 4.67
C ASP A 26 -9.10 -6.80 6.07
N PHE A 27 -8.59 -6.04 7.03
CA PHE A 27 -8.50 -6.48 8.43
C PHE A 27 -9.88 -6.77 9.03
N GLY A 28 -10.88 -5.94 8.75
CA GLY A 28 -12.24 -6.13 9.25
C GLY A 28 -12.87 -7.43 8.74
N ILE A 29 -12.82 -7.69 7.43
CA ILE A 29 -13.38 -8.89 6.82
C ILE A 29 -12.59 -10.13 7.24
N PHE A 30 -11.26 -10.05 7.28
CA PHE A 30 -10.43 -11.17 7.73
C PHE A 30 -10.76 -11.58 9.17
N ASN A 31 -10.82 -10.61 10.09
CA ASN A 31 -11.15 -10.90 11.49
C ASN A 31 -12.59 -11.40 11.63
N LEU A 32 -13.55 -10.84 10.88
CA LEU A 32 -14.93 -11.32 10.90
C LEU A 32 -15.02 -12.78 10.44
N LEU A 33 -14.42 -13.12 9.29
CA LEU A 33 -14.47 -14.49 8.75
C LEU A 33 -13.67 -15.48 9.61
N SER A 34 -12.47 -15.10 10.05
CA SER A 34 -11.60 -16.01 10.80
C SER A 34 -12.04 -16.17 12.25
N ALA A 35 -12.45 -15.09 12.94
CA ALA A 35 -12.77 -15.14 14.37
C ALA A 35 -14.26 -15.41 14.65
N ALA A 36 -15.19 -14.84 13.86
CA ALA A 36 -16.62 -15.04 14.11
C ALA A 36 -17.18 -16.28 13.39
N PHE A 37 -16.67 -16.60 12.19
CA PHE A 37 -17.16 -17.71 11.38
C PHE A 37 -16.22 -18.93 11.32
N ASN A 38 -15.05 -18.87 11.99
CA ASN A 38 -14.05 -19.95 12.02
C ASN A 38 -13.63 -20.44 10.61
N VAL A 39 -13.71 -19.56 9.61
CA VAL A 39 -13.31 -19.86 8.24
C VAL A 39 -11.78 -20.05 8.22
N PRO A 40 -11.25 -21.07 7.52
CA PRO A 40 -9.81 -21.26 7.44
C PRO A 40 -9.10 -20.00 6.94
N ALA A 41 -7.98 -19.65 7.59
CA ALA A 41 -7.28 -18.38 7.37
C ALA A 41 -6.95 -18.10 5.90
N VAL A 42 -6.68 -19.13 5.10
CA VAL A 42 -6.44 -19.00 3.65
C VAL A 42 -7.66 -18.45 2.91
N TRP A 43 -8.85 -19.00 3.18
CA TRP A 43 -10.10 -18.57 2.55
C TRP A 43 -10.55 -17.21 3.06
N ALA A 44 -10.39 -16.96 4.36
CA ALA A 44 -10.66 -15.66 4.97
C ALA A 44 -9.74 -14.56 4.38
N SER A 45 -8.43 -14.84 4.26
CA SER A 45 -7.43 -13.92 3.68
C SER A 45 -7.68 -13.65 2.20
N THR A 46 -8.04 -14.68 1.42
CA THR A 46 -8.32 -14.50 0.00
C THR A 46 -9.55 -13.63 -0.22
N THR A 47 -10.64 -13.89 0.52
CA THR A 47 -11.90 -13.14 0.39
C THR A 47 -11.76 -11.69 0.85
N SER A 48 -11.09 -11.47 1.99
CA SER A 48 -10.81 -10.12 2.51
C SER A 48 -9.94 -9.30 1.55
N PHE A 49 -8.89 -9.91 1.01
CA PHE A 49 -8.02 -9.24 0.04
C PHE A 49 -8.77 -8.83 -1.23
N ILE A 50 -9.61 -9.70 -1.79
CA ILE A 50 -10.42 -9.37 -2.98
C ILE A 50 -11.37 -8.22 -2.68
N ALA A 51 -12.05 -8.24 -1.52
CA ALA A 51 -12.95 -7.17 -1.12
C ALA A 51 -12.22 -5.83 -0.90
N ALA A 52 -11.03 -5.87 -0.30
CA ALA A 52 -10.18 -4.70 -0.09
C ALA A 52 -9.70 -4.09 -1.40
N VAL A 53 -9.23 -4.91 -2.34
CA VAL A 53 -8.81 -4.47 -3.69
C VAL A 53 -10.00 -3.89 -4.45
N GLY A 54 -11.17 -4.54 -4.40
CA GLY A 54 -12.39 -4.05 -5.04
C GLY A 54 -12.83 -2.69 -4.48
N SER A 55 -12.83 -2.55 -3.15
CA SER A 55 -13.13 -1.29 -2.48
C SER A 55 -12.12 -0.21 -2.88
N ASN A 56 -10.82 -0.49 -2.77
CA ASN A 56 -9.76 0.44 -3.18
C ASN A 56 -9.92 0.93 -4.61
N PHE A 57 -10.30 0.02 -5.53
CA PHE A 57 -10.57 0.39 -6.91
C PHE A 57 -11.79 1.30 -7.05
N LEU A 58 -12.91 0.96 -6.40
CA LEU A 58 -14.14 1.75 -6.44
C LEU A 58 -13.90 3.16 -5.90
N TRP A 59 -13.30 3.28 -4.72
CA TRP A 59 -13.00 4.58 -4.13
C TRP A 59 -12.01 5.39 -4.98
N ASN A 60 -10.99 4.75 -5.57
CA ASN A 60 -10.08 5.45 -6.46
C ASN A 60 -10.77 5.93 -7.76
N ARG A 61 -11.70 5.16 -8.32
CA ARG A 61 -12.44 5.54 -9.53
C ARG A 61 -13.52 6.59 -9.28
N TYR A 62 -14.29 6.47 -8.20
CA TYR A 62 -15.42 7.37 -7.94
C TYR A 62 -15.04 8.64 -7.18
N TRP A 63 -13.98 8.60 -6.36
CA TRP A 63 -13.64 9.73 -5.48
C TRP A 63 -12.26 10.34 -5.73
N THR A 64 -11.23 9.52 -5.98
CA THR A 64 -9.88 10.03 -6.29
C THR A 64 -9.79 10.56 -7.72
N TYR A 65 -10.37 9.84 -8.69
CA TYR A 65 -10.29 10.14 -10.13
C TYR A 65 -11.66 10.06 -10.84
N PRO A 66 -12.65 10.89 -10.45
CA PRO A 66 -14.01 10.84 -11.01
C PRO A 66 -14.08 11.08 -12.52
N ASP A 67 -13.08 11.74 -13.10
CA ASP A 67 -12.99 12.06 -14.52
C ASP A 67 -12.49 10.88 -15.38
N SER A 68 -11.96 9.82 -14.75
CA SER A 68 -11.41 8.64 -15.44
C SER A 68 -12.48 7.65 -15.96
N ARG A 69 -13.75 8.07 -15.99
CA ARG A 69 -14.89 7.20 -16.33
C ARG A 69 -14.93 6.77 -17.80
N SER A 70 -14.17 7.40 -18.68
CA SER A 70 -14.11 7.11 -20.12
C SER A 70 -13.51 5.74 -20.46
N LYS A 71 -12.67 5.15 -19.61
CA LYS A 71 -12.06 3.82 -19.84
C LYS A 71 -12.84 2.65 -19.22
N LYS A 72 -12.69 1.49 -19.88
CA LYS A 72 -13.23 0.20 -19.42
C LYS A 72 -12.70 -0.16 -18.03
N ILE A 73 -13.61 -0.57 -17.15
CA ILE A 73 -13.35 -0.90 -15.74
C ILE A 73 -12.29 -2.01 -15.60
N SER A 74 -12.42 -3.08 -16.40
CA SER A 74 -11.49 -4.23 -16.34
C SER A 74 -10.05 -3.83 -16.65
N HIS A 75 -9.83 -2.94 -17.62
CA HIS A 75 -8.47 -2.50 -17.98
C HIS A 75 -7.81 -1.72 -16.84
N GLN A 76 -8.53 -0.80 -16.20
CA GLN A 76 -8.00 -0.04 -15.07
C GLN A 76 -7.74 -0.91 -13.84
N LEU A 77 -8.61 -1.89 -13.59
CA LEU A 77 -8.41 -2.84 -12.50
C LEU A 77 -7.14 -3.67 -12.72
N THR A 78 -6.94 -4.20 -13.93
CA THR A 78 -5.71 -4.95 -14.27
C THR A 78 -4.48 -4.08 -14.13
N GLN A 79 -4.49 -2.84 -14.62
CA GLN A 79 -3.37 -1.90 -14.45
C GLN A 79 -3.08 -1.62 -12.96
N PHE A 80 -4.12 -1.36 -12.16
CA PHE A 80 -3.98 -1.12 -10.73
C PHE A 80 -3.37 -2.33 -10.01
N ILE A 81 -3.83 -3.54 -10.33
CA ILE A 81 -3.29 -4.78 -9.76
C ILE A 81 -1.83 -4.96 -10.18
N LEU A 82 -1.48 -4.77 -11.47
CA LEU A 82 -0.10 -4.87 -11.94
C LEU A 82 0.83 -3.86 -11.25
N VAL A 83 0.40 -2.61 -11.12
CA VAL A 83 1.16 -1.58 -10.39
C VAL A 83 1.37 -1.99 -8.93
N SER A 84 0.32 -2.49 -8.28
CA SER A 84 0.37 -2.94 -6.88
C SER A 84 1.29 -4.16 -6.69
N LEU A 85 1.30 -5.09 -7.64
CA LEU A 85 2.21 -6.25 -7.64
C LEU A 85 3.67 -5.82 -7.81
N ILE A 86 3.94 -4.84 -8.67
CA ILE A 86 5.30 -4.28 -8.78
C ILE A 86 5.68 -3.56 -7.49
N GLY A 87 4.76 -2.80 -6.88
CA GLY A 87 4.98 -2.20 -5.57
C GLY A 87 5.31 -3.24 -4.50
N LEU A 88 4.60 -4.37 -4.49
CA LEU A 88 4.91 -5.49 -3.60
C LEU A 88 6.30 -6.07 -3.87
N ALA A 89 6.68 -6.27 -5.13
CA ALA A 89 8.01 -6.75 -5.49
C ALA A 89 9.11 -5.78 -5.02
N ILE A 90 8.93 -4.47 -5.22
CA ILE A 90 9.84 -3.43 -4.70
C ILE A 90 9.99 -3.55 -3.19
N ARG A 91 8.87 -3.70 -2.45
CA ARG A 91 8.89 -3.90 -1.00
C ARG A 91 9.74 -5.10 -0.60
N ILE A 92 9.49 -6.26 -1.24
CA ILE A 92 10.19 -7.51 -0.94
C ILE A 92 11.68 -7.37 -1.22
N LEU A 93 12.05 -6.77 -2.35
CA LEU A 93 13.46 -6.52 -2.70
C LEU A 93 14.14 -5.58 -1.71
N MET A 94 13.47 -4.50 -1.30
CA MET A 94 14.01 -3.59 -0.28
C MET A 94 14.24 -4.31 1.04
N VAL A 95 13.26 -5.10 1.49
CA VAL A 95 13.41 -5.87 2.74
C VAL A 95 14.56 -6.87 2.61
N ALA A 96 14.57 -7.69 1.57
CA ALA A 96 15.59 -8.72 1.36
C ALA A 96 17.02 -8.17 1.28
N LEU A 97 17.21 -6.98 0.69
CA LEU A 97 18.52 -6.38 0.49
C LEU A 97 18.97 -5.48 1.65
N LEU A 98 18.02 -4.79 2.30
CA LEU A 98 18.33 -3.72 3.25
C LEU A 98 18.06 -4.09 4.72
N GLU A 99 17.46 -5.25 5.02
CA GLU A 99 17.20 -5.71 6.39
C GLU A 99 18.47 -5.75 7.25
N LYS A 100 19.47 -6.52 6.82
CA LYS A 100 20.75 -6.66 7.54
C LYS A 100 21.47 -5.32 7.77
N PRO A 101 21.68 -4.45 6.76
CA PRO A 101 22.36 -3.18 7.00
C PRO A 101 21.56 -2.24 7.92
N PHE A 102 20.22 -2.26 7.88
CA PHE A 102 19.39 -1.46 8.79
C PHE A 102 19.47 -1.94 10.24
N ILE A 103 19.47 -3.26 10.48
CA ILE A 103 19.65 -3.82 11.83
C ILE A 103 21.04 -3.46 12.36
N ASN A 104 22.09 -3.63 11.55
CA ASN A 104 23.46 -3.30 11.94
C ASN A 104 23.64 -1.80 12.22
N LEU A 105 22.93 -0.94 11.48
CA LEU A 105 22.91 0.49 11.74
C LEU A 105 22.22 0.77 13.09
N ALA A 106 21.06 0.17 13.34
CA ALA A 106 20.33 0.35 14.59
C ALA A 106 21.17 -0.11 15.79
N ASP A 107 21.90 -1.22 15.68
CA ASP A 107 22.78 -1.74 16.73
C ASP A 107 23.91 -0.76 17.13
N ARG A 108 24.36 0.06 16.18
CA ARG A 108 25.39 1.09 16.44
C ARG A 108 24.88 2.32 17.18
N PHE A 109 23.58 2.64 17.05
CA PHE A 109 23.00 3.87 17.57
C PHE A 109 22.03 3.65 18.74
N ILE A 110 21.46 2.44 18.88
CA ILE A 110 20.51 2.09 19.92
C ILE A 110 21.25 1.32 21.02
N PRO A 111 21.44 1.91 22.22
CA PRO A 111 22.05 1.20 23.33
C PRO A 111 21.15 0.06 23.82
N ALA A 112 21.75 -1.02 24.31
CA ALA A 112 21.03 -2.20 24.81
C ALA A 112 20.09 -1.92 26.00
N SER A 113 20.25 -0.78 26.68
CA SER A 113 19.38 -0.32 27.76
C SER A 113 18.09 0.36 27.26
N PHE A 114 17.92 0.52 25.94
CA PHE A 114 16.71 1.10 25.37
C PHE A 114 15.55 0.10 25.44
N PHE A 115 14.32 0.63 25.53
CA PHE A 115 13.11 -0.19 25.64
C PHE A 115 12.87 -1.11 24.42
N LEU A 116 13.33 -0.70 23.23
CA LEU A 116 13.22 -1.51 22.00
C LEU A 116 14.56 -2.14 21.65
N THR A 117 14.52 -3.42 21.23
CA THR A 117 15.72 -4.07 20.69
C THR A 117 16.16 -3.41 19.38
N PRO A 118 17.48 -3.34 19.10
CA PRO A 118 17.99 -2.81 17.83
C PRO A 118 17.41 -3.51 16.60
N VAL A 119 17.14 -4.82 16.70
CA VAL A 119 16.47 -5.61 15.65
C VAL A 119 15.06 -5.06 15.37
N THR A 120 14.27 -4.81 16.43
CA THR A 120 12.93 -4.22 16.29
C THR A 120 12.99 -2.85 15.64
N VAL A 121 13.93 -1.98 16.05
CA VAL A 121 14.08 -0.64 15.47
C VAL A 121 14.48 -0.72 14.00
N GLY A 122 15.46 -1.55 13.65
CA GLY A 122 15.93 -1.75 12.28
C GLY A 122 14.81 -2.22 11.34
N HIS A 123 14.02 -3.21 11.75
CA HIS A 123 12.87 -3.69 10.97
C HIS A 123 11.81 -2.60 10.75
N ASN A 124 11.45 -1.86 11.80
CA ASN A 124 10.42 -0.83 11.70
C ASN A 124 10.86 0.34 10.80
N LEU A 125 12.12 0.78 10.90
CA LEU A 125 12.67 1.82 10.04
C LEU A 125 12.69 1.39 8.57
N LEU A 126 13.12 0.15 8.30
CA LEU A 126 13.12 -0.39 6.95
C LEU A 126 11.70 -0.53 6.39
N LEU A 127 10.77 -1.06 7.18
CA LEU A 127 9.36 -1.19 6.78
C LEU A 127 8.74 0.18 6.49
N ALA A 128 9.00 1.19 7.33
CA ALA A 128 8.53 2.54 7.10
C ALA A 128 9.07 3.12 5.77
N LEU A 129 10.37 2.97 5.53
CA LEU A 129 10.99 3.43 4.27
C LEU A 129 10.41 2.68 3.06
N ALA A 130 10.25 1.36 3.16
CA ALA A 130 9.69 0.55 2.08
C ALA A 130 8.24 0.96 1.79
N VAL A 131 7.41 1.18 2.81
CA VAL A 131 6.03 1.67 2.63
C VAL A 131 6.01 3.03 1.94
N LEU A 132 6.88 3.96 2.31
CA LEU A 132 6.98 5.27 1.65
C LEU A 132 7.34 5.13 0.17
N VAL A 133 8.37 4.34 -0.15
CA VAL A 133 8.80 4.11 -1.53
C VAL A 133 7.70 3.45 -2.36
N VAL A 134 7.07 2.41 -1.82
CA VAL A 134 5.99 1.67 -2.49
C VAL A 134 4.76 2.56 -2.69
N MET A 135 4.43 3.41 -1.71
CA MET A 135 3.34 4.37 -1.83
C MET A 135 3.64 5.41 -2.92
N MET A 136 4.87 5.92 -3.00
CA MET A 136 5.29 6.83 -4.08
C MET A 136 5.21 6.15 -5.45
N TRP A 137 5.70 4.91 -5.57
CA TRP A 137 5.58 4.10 -6.78
C TRP A 137 4.12 3.93 -7.18
N ASN A 138 3.28 3.45 -6.26
CA ASN A 138 1.86 3.20 -6.51
C ASN A 138 1.13 4.48 -6.93
N PHE A 139 1.42 5.61 -6.30
CA PHE A 139 0.81 6.88 -6.67
C PHE A 139 1.22 7.32 -8.08
N ILE A 140 2.52 7.35 -8.38
CA ILE A 140 3.07 7.81 -9.66
C ILE A 140 2.61 6.89 -10.79
N ALA A 141 2.77 5.59 -10.64
CA ALA A 141 2.40 4.63 -11.67
C ALA A 141 0.88 4.64 -11.91
N ASN A 142 0.04 4.69 -10.87
CA ASN A 142 -1.40 4.81 -11.09
C ASN A 142 -1.79 6.15 -11.71
N ARG A 143 -1.14 7.26 -11.32
CA ARG A 143 -1.43 8.59 -11.88
C ARG A 143 -1.09 8.70 -13.37
N TYR A 144 0.06 8.18 -13.78
CA TYR A 144 0.58 8.33 -15.14
C TYR A 144 0.25 7.18 -16.07
N TRP A 145 -0.16 6.02 -15.55
CA TRP A 145 -0.49 4.86 -16.39
C TRP A 145 -1.96 4.44 -16.26
N THR A 146 -2.46 4.23 -15.04
CA THR A 146 -3.85 3.80 -14.81
C THR A 146 -4.86 4.93 -15.08
N TYR A 147 -4.53 6.15 -14.66
CA TYR A 147 -5.40 7.34 -14.72
C TYR A 147 -4.82 8.45 -15.60
N ASN A 148 -4.09 8.08 -16.65
CA ASN A 148 -3.42 9.04 -17.55
C ASN A 148 -4.38 9.95 -18.32
N ASP A 149 -5.68 9.62 -18.35
CA ASP A 149 -6.73 10.40 -19.03
C ASP A 149 -7.21 11.61 -18.20
N VAL A 150 -6.78 11.71 -16.94
CA VAL A 150 -7.22 12.75 -16.03
C VAL A 150 -6.29 13.96 -16.13
N SER A 151 -6.85 15.09 -16.60
CA SER A 151 -6.20 16.39 -16.73
C SER A 151 -5.95 17.10 -15.38
#